data_AF-A0A936ASC0-F1
#
_entry.id   AF-A0A936ASC0-F1
#
_cell.length_a   1.000
_cell.length_b   1.000
_cell.length_c   1.000
_cell.angle_alpha   90.00
_cell.angle_beta   90.00
_cell.angle_gamma   90.00
#
_symmetry.space_group_name_H-M   'P 1'
#
loop_
_entity.id
_entity.type
_entity.pdbx_description
1 polymer ?
#
loop_
_entity_poly.entity_id
_entity_poly.type
_entity_poly.pdbx_seq_one_letter_code
_entity_poly.pdbx_strand_id
1 'polypeptide(L)'
;MKRKSKSEMVLEIYDQEAMGEVTAREIALINQKLIDEFGEGGSMSPAEIARILIDEDLPVRLDQVFRMSALTDKYEDMLEGLALNKSLKQAEHSIRRIDSLHREFLKQSDKTGARLARQTAIRAKENALALSRNTANASTKRAEHLEIAQWFTVWLQTPDFFEHWLELRKNTDDFKARFGEILT
;
A
#
# COMPACT_ATOMS: atom_id res chain seq x y z
N MET A 1 17.18 -24.38 0.08
CA MET A 1 16.49 -24.00 -1.18
C MET A 1 16.85 -22.56 -1.50
N LYS A 2 17.30 -22.28 -2.73
CA LYS A 2 17.49 -20.90 -3.20
C LYS A 2 16.09 -20.25 -3.26
N ARG A 3 15.91 -19.08 -2.66
CA ARG A 3 14.62 -18.36 -2.75
C ARG A 3 14.47 -17.93 -4.21
N LYS A 4 13.42 -18.41 -4.89
CA LYS A 4 13.11 -18.02 -6.27
C LYS A 4 12.92 -16.51 -6.33
N SER A 5 13.47 -15.89 -7.37
CA SER A 5 13.22 -14.50 -7.69
C SER A 5 11.77 -14.33 -8.18
N LYS A 6 11.25 -13.10 -8.10
CA LYS A 6 9.90 -12.82 -8.60
C LYS A 6 9.76 -13.09 -10.10
N SER A 7 10.81 -12.79 -10.89
CA SER A 7 10.81 -13.06 -12.33
C SER A 7 10.73 -14.55 -12.66
N GLU A 8 11.49 -15.40 -11.94
CA GLU A 8 11.39 -16.86 -12.09
C GLU A 8 9.97 -17.36 -11.73
N MET A 9 9.35 -16.77 -10.71
CA MET A 9 7.99 -17.13 -10.32
C MET A 9 6.94 -16.71 -11.36
N VAL A 10 7.11 -15.56 -12.02
CA VAL A 10 6.22 -15.13 -13.12
C VAL A 10 6.21 -16.18 -14.24
N LEU A 11 7.39 -16.65 -14.67
CA LEU A 11 7.51 -17.65 -15.74
C LEU A 11 6.96 -19.01 -15.30
N GLU A 12 7.24 -19.42 -14.07
CA GLU A 12 6.69 -20.65 -13.51
C GLU A 12 5.16 -20.63 -13.45
N ILE A 13 4.55 -19.51 -13.05
CA ILE A 13 3.10 -19.37 -13.03
C ILE A 13 2.52 -19.46 -14.45
N TYR A 14 3.17 -18.83 -15.43
CA TYR A 14 2.77 -18.89 -16.83
C TYR A 14 2.73 -20.34 -17.34
N ASP A 15 3.81 -21.10 -17.08
CA ASP A 15 3.92 -22.50 -17.50
C ASP A 15 2.93 -23.41 -16.77
N GLN A 16 2.81 -23.27 -15.44
CA GLN A 16 1.92 -24.12 -14.62
C GLN A 16 0.44 -23.95 -14.99
N GLU A 17 0.04 -22.73 -15.31
CA GLU A 17 -1.33 -22.44 -15.73
C GLU A 17 -1.56 -22.71 -17.23
N ALA A 18 -0.53 -23.21 -17.94
CA ALA A 18 -0.56 -23.47 -19.37
C ALA A 18 -1.11 -22.27 -20.16
N MET A 19 -0.63 -21.07 -19.81
CA MET A 19 -1.13 -19.84 -20.40
C MET A 19 -0.76 -19.78 -21.88
N GLY A 20 -1.73 -19.33 -22.70
CA GLY A 20 -1.50 -18.98 -24.10
C GLY A 20 -1.13 -17.50 -24.21
N GLU A 21 -1.80 -16.80 -25.10
CA GLU A 21 -1.69 -15.34 -25.17
C GLU A 21 -2.12 -14.67 -23.85
N VAL A 22 -1.22 -13.89 -23.26
CA VAL A 22 -1.41 -13.24 -21.95
C VAL A 22 -2.18 -11.94 -22.12
N THR A 23 -3.40 -11.91 -21.59
CA THR A 23 -4.26 -10.73 -21.58
C THR A 23 -4.29 -10.07 -20.20
N ALA A 24 -5.15 -9.07 -20.03
CA ALA A 24 -5.39 -8.44 -18.74
C ALA A 24 -5.71 -9.44 -17.61
N ARG A 25 -6.44 -10.51 -17.95
CA ARG A 25 -6.85 -11.54 -17.00
C ARG A 25 -5.66 -12.35 -16.50
N GLU A 26 -4.78 -12.80 -17.40
CA GLU A 26 -3.61 -13.60 -17.06
C GLU A 26 -2.60 -12.78 -16.25
N ILE A 27 -2.39 -11.50 -16.58
CA ILE A 27 -1.57 -10.58 -15.78
C ILE A 27 -2.12 -10.47 -14.34
N ALA A 28 -3.43 -10.29 -14.18
CA ALA A 28 -4.05 -10.21 -12.85
C ALA A 28 -3.90 -11.53 -12.06
N LEU A 29 -4.02 -12.68 -12.73
CA LEU A 29 -3.83 -14.00 -12.13
C LEU A 29 -2.38 -14.20 -11.66
N ILE A 30 -1.40 -13.84 -12.49
CA ILE A 30 0.03 -13.89 -12.14
C ILE A 30 0.28 -13.02 -10.90
N ASN A 31 -0.18 -11.76 -10.91
CA ASN A 31 0.01 -10.86 -9.78
C ASN A 31 -0.62 -11.39 -8.49
N GLN A 32 -1.83 -11.98 -8.57
CA GLN A 32 -2.48 -12.57 -7.40
C GLN A 32 -1.66 -13.72 -6.81
N LYS A 33 -1.17 -14.63 -7.66
CA LYS A 33 -0.33 -15.76 -7.20
C LYS A 33 1.01 -15.30 -6.62
N LEU A 34 1.61 -14.22 -7.16
CA LEU A 34 2.80 -13.62 -6.56
C LEU A 34 2.53 -13.08 -5.15
N ILE A 35 1.36 -12.46 -4.94
CA ILE A 35 0.93 -11.97 -3.63
C ILE A 35 0.67 -13.14 -2.67
N ASP A 36 0.04 -14.22 -3.16
CA ASP A 36 -0.24 -15.40 -2.34
C ASP A 36 1.06 -16.07 -1.85
N GLU A 37 2.11 -16.10 -2.68
CA GLU A 37 3.42 -16.68 -2.32
C GLU A 37 4.27 -15.76 -1.43
N PHE A 38 4.41 -14.49 -1.81
CA PHE A 38 5.39 -13.57 -1.18
C PHE A 38 4.76 -12.53 -0.25
N GLY A 39 3.44 -12.58 -0.04
CA GLY A 39 2.66 -11.53 0.61
C GLY A 39 2.53 -10.28 -0.26
N GLU A 40 2.11 -9.15 0.32
CA GLU A 40 1.99 -7.86 -0.40
C GLU A 40 3.31 -7.44 -1.08
N GLY A 41 4.46 -7.82 -0.49
CA GLY A 41 5.78 -7.60 -1.08
C GLY A 41 6.02 -8.37 -2.39
N GLY A 42 5.13 -9.30 -2.77
CA GLY A 42 5.12 -10.04 -4.03
C GLY A 42 4.50 -9.29 -5.21
N SER A 43 3.64 -8.29 -4.95
CA SER A 43 2.94 -7.56 -6.01
C SER A 43 3.92 -6.97 -7.03
N MET A 44 3.53 -7.03 -8.30
CA MET A 44 4.20 -6.43 -9.44
C MET A 44 3.19 -5.64 -10.29
N SER A 45 3.64 -4.61 -10.99
CA SER A 45 2.76 -3.87 -11.89
C SER A 45 2.44 -4.70 -13.15
N PRO A 46 1.31 -4.44 -13.83
CA PRO A 46 1.00 -5.08 -15.11
C PRO A 46 2.12 -4.92 -16.15
N ALA A 47 2.78 -3.75 -16.18
CA ALA A 47 3.89 -3.48 -17.08
C ALA A 47 5.16 -4.28 -16.72
N GLU A 48 5.46 -4.45 -15.43
CA GLU A 48 6.59 -5.27 -14.98
C GLU A 48 6.40 -6.74 -15.34
N ILE A 49 5.21 -7.30 -15.09
CA ILE A 49 4.89 -8.69 -15.44
C ILE A 49 4.97 -8.86 -16.96
N ALA A 50 4.35 -7.97 -17.74
CA ALA A 50 4.40 -8.02 -19.19
C ALA A 50 5.83 -7.96 -19.73
N ARG A 51 6.68 -7.10 -19.15
CA ARG A 51 8.09 -6.99 -19.55
C ARG A 51 8.84 -8.30 -19.35
N ILE A 52 8.68 -8.97 -18.21
CA ILE A 52 9.32 -10.26 -17.93
C ILE A 52 8.92 -11.31 -18.98
N LEU A 53 7.63 -11.35 -19.33
CA LEU A 53 7.11 -12.31 -20.32
C LEU A 53 7.64 -12.00 -21.73
N ILE A 54 7.69 -10.72 -22.10
CA ILE A 54 8.22 -10.28 -23.41
C ILE A 54 9.71 -10.52 -23.53
N ASP A 55 10.47 -10.33 -22.45
CA ASP A 55 11.92 -10.58 -22.43
C ASP A 55 12.23 -12.08 -22.70
N GLU A 56 11.26 -12.98 -22.50
CA GLU A 56 11.30 -14.42 -22.82
C GLU A 56 10.50 -14.79 -24.09
N ASP A 57 10.20 -13.81 -24.95
CA ASP A 57 9.45 -13.97 -26.22
C ASP A 57 8.03 -14.58 -26.06
N LEU A 58 7.41 -14.47 -24.89
CA LEU A 58 6.07 -14.97 -24.63
C LEU A 58 4.98 -14.01 -25.15
N PRO A 59 3.85 -14.53 -25.67
CA PRO A 59 2.82 -13.71 -26.31
C PRO A 59 2.01 -12.89 -25.30
N VAL A 60 2.10 -11.56 -25.39
CA VAL A 60 1.38 -10.62 -24.50
C VAL A 60 0.53 -9.63 -25.31
N ARG A 61 -0.74 -9.44 -24.90
CA ARG A 61 -1.64 -8.42 -25.46
C ARG A 61 -1.38 -7.05 -24.87
N LEU A 62 -0.36 -6.40 -25.41
CA LEU A 62 0.13 -5.09 -24.99
C LEU A 62 -0.98 -4.03 -24.88
N ASP A 63 -1.95 -4.02 -25.80
CA ASP A 63 -3.06 -3.04 -25.78
C ASP A 63 -3.94 -3.15 -24.52
N GLN A 64 -4.09 -4.36 -23.98
CA GLN A 64 -4.82 -4.58 -22.74
C GLN A 64 -3.95 -4.30 -21.51
N VAL A 65 -2.67 -4.68 -21.56
CA VAL A 65 -1.70 -4.36 -20.49
C VAL A 65 -1.58 -2.86 -20.32
N PHE A 66 -1.40 -2.07 -21.38
CA PHE A 66 -1.30 -0.62 -21.29
C PHE A 66 -2.55 0.03 -20.68
N ARG A 67 -3.75 -0.46 -21.02
CA ARG A 67 -4.98 0.02 -20.39
C ARG A 67 -5.04 -0.29 -18.89
N MET A 68 -4.59 -1.47 -18.48
CA MET A 68 -4.48 -1.81 -17.06
C MET A 68 -3.42 -0.98 -16.33
N SER A 69 -2.25 -0.80 -16.94
CA SER A 69 -1.18 0.03 -16.38
C SER A 69 -1.68 1.45 -16.19
N ALA A 70 -2.27 2.08 -17.21
CA ALA A 70 -2.81 3.45 -17.09
C ALA A 70 -3.86 3.59 -15.96
N LEU A 71 -4.69 2.57 -15.74
CA LEU A 71 -5.61 2.55 -14.60
C LEU A 71 -4.87 2.43 -13.26
N THR A 72 -3.78 1.67 -13.21
CA THR A 72 -2.96 1.48 -12.01
C THR A 72 -2.16 2.74 -11.70
N ASP A 73 -1.52 3.32 -12.71
CA ASP A 73 -0.74 4.57 -12.66
C ASP A 73 -1.57 5.71 -12.07
N LYS A 74 -2.83 5.85 -12.51
CA LYS A 74 -3.77 6.82 -11.94
C LYS A 74 -3.88 6.73 -10.41
N TYR A 75 -3.97 5.51 -9.86
CA TYR A 75 -4.09 5.34 -8.41
C TYR A 75 -2.75 5.48 -7.71
N GLU A 76 -1.67 5.02 -8.35
CA GLU A 76 -0.31 5.15 -7.84
C GLU A 76 0.05 6.62 -7.64
N ASP A 77 -0.18 7.47 -8.64
CA ASP A 77 0.03 8.93 -8.56
C ASP A 77 -0.79 9.57 -7.43
N MET A 78 -2.04 9.12 -7.23
CA MET A 78 -2.91 9.68 -6.19
C MET A 78 -2.50 9.27 -4.77
N LEU A 79 -1.91 8.08 -4.62
CA LEU A 79 -1.55 7.46 -3.34
C LEU A 79 -0.04 7.53 -3.04
N GLU A 80 0.74 8.10 -3.95
CA GLU A 80 2.19 8.17 -3.88
C GLU A 80 2.65 8.82 -2.57
N GLY A 81 3.63 8.19 -1.91
CA GLY A 81 4.25 8.72 -0.69
C GLY A 81 3.39 8.65 0.58
N LEU A 82 2.07 8.44 0.50
CA LEU A 82 1.17 8.46 1.68
C LEU A 82 1.46 7.33 2.68
N ALA A 83 2.11 6.25 2.23
CA ALA A 83 2.53 5.14 3.09
C ALA A 83 3.82 5.41 3.89
N LEU A 84 4.56 6.49 3.61
CA LEU A 84 5.88 6.75 4.18
C LEU A 84 5.84 7.98 5.09
N ASN A 85 5.58 7.75 6.38
CA ASN A 85 5.39 8.82 7.36
C ASN A 85 6.56 8.88 8.35
N LYS A 86 7.31 10.00 8.33
CA LYS A 86 8.49 10.21 9.20
C LYS A 86 8.17 11.02 10.46
N SER A 87 6.96 11.56 10.56
CA SER A 87 6.49 12.31 11.72
C SER A 87 4.97 12.24 11.91
N LEU A 88 4.49 12.61 13.09
CA LEU A 88 3.05 12.73 13.38
C LEU A 88 2.35 13.72 12.44
N LYS A 89 2.98 14.85 12.13
CA LYS A 89 2.42 15.85 11.20
C LYS A 89 2.24 15.29 9.78
N GLN A 90 3.21 14.52 9.30
CA GLN A 90 3.10 13.84 8.01
C GLN A 90 2.01 12.76 8.05
N ALA A 91 1.95 11.97 9.11
CA ALA A 91 0.93 10.95 9.27
C ALA A 91 -0.49 11.53 9.30
N GLU A 92 -0.71 12.66 9.99
CA GLU A 92 -1.98 13.38 10.01
C GLU A 92 -2.40 13.80 8.60
N HIS A 93 -1.48 14.37 7.83
CA HIS A 93 -1.73 14.74 6.43
C HIS A 93 -2.04 13.52 5.55
N SER A 94 -1.24 12.46 5.67
CA SER A 94 -1.39 11.25 4.88
C SER A 94 -2.71 10.53 5.16
N ILE A 95 -3.10 10.38 6.43
CA ILE A 95 -4.39 9.75 6.78
C ILE A 95 -5.54 10.57 6.23
N ARG A 96 -5.53 11.90 6.38
CA ARG A 96 -6.56 12.77 5.81
C ARG A 96 -6.66 12.65 4.30
N ARG A 97 -5.52 12.59 3.62
CA ARG A 97 -5.49 12.42 2.17
C ARG A 97 -6.04 11.05 1.76
N ILE A 98 -5.65 9.99 2.46
CA ILE A 98 -6.18 8.63 2.24
C ILE A 98 -7.69 8.58 2.49
N ASP A 99 -8.17 9.20 3.58
CA ASP A 99 -9.60 9.25 3.92
C ASP A 99 -10.41 9.96 2.83
N SER A 100 -9.94 11.14 2.39
CA SER A 100 -10.56 11.89 1.31
C SER A 100 -10.64 11.09 0.01
N LEU A 101 -9.55 10.44 -0.40
CA LEU A 101 -9.53 9.58 -1.59
C LEU A 101 -10.46 8.38 -1.43
N HIS A 102 -10.42 7.70 -0.28
CA HIS A 102 -11.27 6.55 0.01
C HIS A 102 -12.76 6.90 -0.09
N ARG A 103 -13.18 8.03 0.51
CA ARG A 103 -14.57 8.51 0.43
C ARG A 103 -14.96 8.87 -1.01
N GLU A 104 -14.07 9.50 -1.76
CA GLU A 104 -14.34 9.87 -3.15
C GLU A 104 -14.50 8.61 -4.03
N PHE A 105 -13.63 7.61 -3.86
CA PHE A 105 -13.77 6.34 -4.57
C PHE A 105 -15.06 5.61 -4.22
N LEU A 106 -15.47 5.60 -2.95
CA LEU A 106 -16.75 5.03 -2.53
C LEU A 106 -17.94 5.75 -3.19
N LYS A 107 -17.90 7.09 -3.24
CA LYS A 107 -18.94 7.91 -3.88
C LYS A 107 -19.06 7.63 -5.38
N GLN A 108 -17.94 7.37 -6.04
CA GLN A 108 -17.88 7.00 -7.46
C GLN A 108 -18.16 5.51 -7.73
N SER A 109 -18.46 4.71 -6.69
CA SER A 109 -18.55 3.24 -6.79
C SER A 109 -17.27 2.58 -7.33
N ASP A 110 -16.13 3.25 -7.20
CA ASP A 110 -14.81 2.75 -7.57
C ASP A 110 -14.25 1.85 -6.47
N LYS A 111 -14.60 0.56 -6.55
CA LYS A 111 -14.15 -0.46 -5.59
C LYS A 111 -12.63 -0.65 -5.61
N THR A 112 -11.98 -0.44 -6.74
CA THR A 112 -10.53 -0.62 -6.88
C THR A 112 -9.80 0.50 -6.16
N GLY A 113 -10.15 1.76 -6.44
CA GLY A 113 -9.58 2.91 -5.74
C GLY A 113 -9.81 2.83 -4.22
N ALA A 114 -11.02 2.47 -3.78
CA ALA A 114 -11.31 2.33 -2.36
C ALA A 114 -10.46 1.23 -1.69
N ARG A 115 -10.28 0.08 -2.36
CA ARG A 115 -9.41 -1.00 -1.87
C ARG A 115 -7.95 -0.54 -1.79
N LEU A 116 -7.44 0.14 -2.81
CA LEU A 116 -6.07 0.63 -2.85
C LEU A 116 -5.80 1.68 -1.76
N ALA A 117 -6.72 2.62 -1.54
CA ALA A 117 -6.61 3.60 -0.44
C ALA A 117 -6.49 2.90 0.93
N ARG A 118 -7.29 1.84 1.16
CA ARG A 118 -7.22 1.03 2.38
C ARG A 118 -5.90 0.25 2.48
N GLN A 119 -5.39 -0.30 1.37
CA GLN A 119 -4.07 -0.95 1.33
C GLN A 119 -2.94 0.03 1.64
N THR A 120 -3.00 1.26 1.14
CA THR A 120 -2.02 2.31 1.47
C THR A 120 -1.98 2.62 2.97
N ALA A 121 -3.14 2.68 3.64
CA ALA A 121 -3.21 2.83 5.09
C ALA A 121 -2.62 1.63 5.86
N ILE A 122 -2.84 0.40 5.36
CA ILE A 122 -2.22 -0.81 5.93
C ILE A 122 -0.69 -0.73 5.82
N ARG A 123 -0.16 -0.41 4.64
CA ARG A 123 1.28 -0.24 4.43
C ARG A 123 1.86 0.85 5.32
N ALA A 124 1.16 1.97 5.47
CA ALA A 124 1.58 3.06 6.36
C ALA A 124 1.70 2.60 7.82
N LYS A 125 0.72 1.82 8.30
CA LYS A 125 0.76 1.19 9.64
C LYS A 125 1.94 0.23 9.76
N GLU A 126 2.15 -0.65 8.80
CA GLU A 126 3.23 -1.64 8.82
C GLU A 126 4.61 -0.98 8.82
N ASN A 127 4.80 0.06 8.00
CA ASN A 127 6.02 0.86 7.97
C ASN A 127 6.28 1.54 9.33
N ALA A 128 5.25 2.14 9.94
CA ALA A 128 5.36 2.74 11.25
C ALA A 128 5.72 1.71 12.33
N LEU A 129 5.10 0.52 12.31
CA LEU A 129 5.47 -0.57 13.22
C LEU A 129 6.91 -1.04 13.01
N ALA A 130 7.36 -1.20 11.76
CA ALA A 130 8.74 -1.58 11.47
C ALA A 130 9.74 -0.54 12.00
N LEU A 131 9.48 0.75 11.77
CA LEU A 131 10.32 1.84 12.27
C LEU A 131 10.34 1.93 13.81
N SER A 132 9.24 1.59 14.47
CA SER A 132 9.18 1.56 15.94
C SER A 132 10.06 0.45 16.56
N ARG A 133 10.27 -0.65 15.83
CA ARG A 133 11.10 -1.79 16.28
C ARG A 133 12.58 -1.58 16.01
N ASN A 134 12.94 -0.62 15.15
CA ASN A 134 14.33 -0.35 14.83
C ASN A 134 15.08 0.18 16.07
N THR A 135 16.09 -0.57 16.50
CA THR A 135 16.89 -0.28 17.71
C THR A 135 17.79 0.94 17.56
N ALA A 136 18.08 1.38 16.32
CA ALA A 136 18.83 2.60 16.07
C ALA A 136 18.02 3.88 16.37
N ASN A 137 16.70 3.78 16.52
CA ASN A 137 15.84 4.93 16.79
C ASN A 137 15.80 5.28 18.28
N ALA A 138 15.94 6.57 18.58
CA ALA A 138 15.72 7.12 19.92
C ALA A 138 14.33 6.71 20.46
N SER A 139 14.20 6.57 21.79
CA SER A 139 12.94 6.20 22.46
C SER A 139 11.76 7.09 22.03
N THR A 140 11.98 8.40 21.92
CA THR A 140 10.98 9.36 21.45
C THR A 140 10.52 9.07 20.03
N LYS A 141 11.45 8.75 19.12
CA LYS A 141 11.11 8.40 17.72
C LYS A 141 10.37 7.07 17.63
N ARG A 142 10.72 6.08 18.45
CA ARG A 142 9.97 4.82 18.53
C ARG A 142 8.54 5.06 19.03
N ALA A 143 8.38 5.89 20.06
CA ALA A 143 7.07 6.27 20.58
C ALA A 143 6.22 7.02 19.53
N GLU A 144 6.84 7.90 18.76
CA GLU A 144 6.19 8.61 17.65
C GLU A 144 5.67 7.64 16.59
N HIS A 145 6.49 6.68 16.15
CA HIS A 145 6.06 5.68 15.18
C HIS A 145 4.99 4.71 15.70
N LEU A 146 4.99 4.38 16.99
CA LEU A 146 3.90 3.62 17.61
C LEU A 146 2.58 4.40 17.58
N GLU A 147 2.63 5.70 17.87
CA GLU A 147 1.45 6.57 17.81
C GLU A 147 0.90 6.66 16.37
N ILE A 148 1.78 6.83 15.37
CA ILE A 148 1.38 6.77 13.95
C ILE A 148 0.69 5.44 13.62
N ALA A 149 1.25 4.31 14.05
CA ALA A 149 0.65 3.00 13.81
C ALA A 149 -0.73 2.86 14.48
N GLN A 150 -0.93 3.48 15.65
CA GLN A 150 -2.22 3.53 16.32
C GLN A 150 -3.24 4.36 15.53
N TRP A 151 -2.85 5.53 15.00
CA TRP A 151 -3.74 6.36 14.19
C TRP A 151 -4.26 5.62 12.97
N PHE A 152 -3.37 4.98 12.21
CA PHE A 152 -3.78 4.15 11.06
C PHE A 152 -4.63 2.96 11.49
N THR A 153 -4.39 2.37 12.68
CA THR A 153 -5.22 1.28 13.20
C THR A 153 -6.66 1.74 13.47
N VAL A 154 -6.83 2.88 14.13
CA VAL A 154 -8.18 3.42 14.43
C VAL A 154 -8.89 3.79 13.13
N TRP A 155 -8.20 4.45 12.19
CA TRP A 155 -8.80 4.77 10.89
C TRP A 155 -9.24 3.51 10.13
N LEU A 156 -8.42 2.45 10.11
CA LEU A 156 -8.75 1.18 9.42
C LEU A 156 -9.95 0.43 10.04
N GLN A 157 -10.25 0.68 11.31
CA GLN A 157 -11.37 0.09 12.04
C GLN A 157 -12.64 0.93 11.93
N THR A 158 -12.52 2.25 12.09
CA THR A 158 -13.65 3.19 12.16
C THR A 158 -13.29 4.52 11.48
N PRO A 159 -13.24 4.56 10.13
CA PRO A 159 -12.80 5.76 9.40
C PRO A 159 -13.74 6.96 9.61
N ASP A 160 -15.04 6.73 9.79
CA ASP A 160 -16.04 7.78 10.00
C ASP A 160 -15.90 8.53 11.33
N PHE A 161 -15.27 7.91 12.33
CA PHE A 161 -15.05 8.53 13.63
C PHE A 161 -13.60 8.98 13.84
N PHE A 162 -12.72 8.77 12.86
CA PHE A 162 -11.30 8.99 13.02
C PHE A 162 -10.96 10.44 13.39
N GLU A 163 -11.54 11.44 12.72
CA GLU A 163 -11.19 12.85 13.02
C GLU A 163 -11.59 13.25 14.43
N HIS A 164 -12.81 12.91 14.86
CA HIS A 164 -13.25 13.16 16.24
C HIS A 164 -12.33 12.44 17.25
N TRP A 165 -11.97 11.20 16.96
CA TRP A 165 -11.04 10.44 17.80
C TRP A 165 -9.66 11.10 17.85
N LEU A 166 -9.14 11.58 16.72
CA LEU A 166 -7.82 12.20 16.61
C LEU A 166 -7.77 13.51 17.41
N GLU A 167 -8.81 14.34 17.32
CA GLU A 167 -8.95 15.56 18.11
C GLU A 167 -8.94 15.27 19.62
N LEU A 168 -9.71 14.27 20.06
CA LEU A 168 -9.72 13.84 21.46
C LEU A 168 -8.35 13.31 21.89
N ARG A 169 -7.73 12.45 21.06
CA ARG A 169 -6.39 11.87 21.33
C ARG A 169 -5.34 12.95 21.53
N LYS A 170 -5.30 13.95 20.64
CA LYS A 170 -4.35 15.08 20.72
C LYS A 170 -4.56 15.96 21.97
N ASN A 171 -5.76 15.96 22.54
CA ASN A 171 -6.09 16.74 23.73
C ASN A 171 -5.78 16.04 25.06
N THR A 172 -5.48 14.73 25.05
CA THR A 172 -5.13 13.98 26.27
C THR A 172 -3.81 14.45 26.89
N ASP A 173 -3.70 14.36 28.21
CA ASP A 173 -2.48 14.73 28.95
C ASP A 173 -1.29 13.85 28.54
N ASP A 174 -1.50 12.54 28.33
CA ASP A 174 -0.48 11.63 27.81
C ASP A 174 0.08 12.11 26.47
N PHE A 175 -0.79 12.50 25.53
CA PHE A 175 -0.36 12.96 24.22
C PHE A 175 0.47 14.25 24.33
N LYS A 176 -0.03 15.22 25.10
CA LYS A 176 0.65 16.50 25.31
C LYS A 176 2.01 16.33 25.98
N ALA A 177 2.09 15.46 26.99
CA ALA A 177 3.34 15.16 27.69
C ALA A 177 4.38 14.49 26.78
N ARG A 178 3.94 13.66 25.82
CA ARG A 178 4.83 12.87 24.96
C ARG A 178 5.19 13.56 23.63
N PHE A 179 4.29 14.39 23.11
CA PHE A 179 4.36 14.92 21.74
C PHE A 179 4.01 16.40 21.60
N GLY A 180 3.73 17.12 22.70
CA GLY A 180 3.25 18.51 22.67
C GLY A 180 4.16 19.49 21.92
N GLU A 181 5.48 19.31 22.00
CA GLU A 181 6.47 20.15 21.30
C GLU A 181 6.66 19.78 19.82
N ILE A 182 6.20 18.61 19.39
CA ILE A 182 6.44 18.05 18.04
C ILE A 182 5.42 18.59 17.01
N LEU A 183 4.31 19.16 17.48
CA LEU A 183 3.23 19.70 16.62
C LEU A 183 3.23 21.23 16.48
N THR A 184 4.05 21.94 17.25
CA THR A 184 4.36 23.38 17.06
C THR A 184 5.36 23.60 15.94
#